data_AF-A0A7C2WVF0-F1
#
_entry.id   AF-A0A7C2WVF0-F1
#
_cell.length_a   1.000
_cell.length_b   1.000
_cell.length_c   1.000
_cell.angle_alpha   90.00
_cell.angle_beta   90.00
_cell.angle_gamma   90.00
#
_symmetry.space_group_name_H-M   'P 1'
#
loop_
_entity.id
_entity.type
_entity.pdbx_description
1 polymer ?
#
loop_
_entity_poly.entity_id
_entity_poly.type
_entity_poly.pdbx_seq_one_letter_code
_entity_poly.pdbx_strand_id
1 'polypeptide(L)'
;MSEKVAARDPLNLILFIASLGGFLLAIILSGIIVFANLFSDSVGMSNGPDYSITTAASIAFVGICALPTSVLSLRALLGHSPLPPRPASSLWLISLVLLPLTFTLGHFAFELGFYPNILGPPAHILTALVPALIVVIIVRRYGPLHSPRRVWGQFLIGVWAIPFTSFLFEIVFLIPTVMAIVLSLMSTEVGRRFVNIMTNPDRWLDPQAYESALQILGQPSVILIILGYVMILVPLIEEAAKTMVIWPLLRRRLSPASAFIGGAIGGAAYGLFEALFLTQPGPAWTTTMIARVGATMMHSFTAGLASWGLNQAVIKRKWGAFGRAYLGAVFMHAFWNGVALVISFGAIASENLSVNLTPSMLDMINFSGVVLLTILSGIALAGLVRIPRKLARDHEHIELDKPLETLGEHTDRGEVVN
;
A
#
# COMPACT_ATOMS: atom_id res chain seq x y z
N MET A 1 -30.85 7.21 27.83
CA MET A 1 -29.42 7.60 27.75
C MET A 1 -29.33 8.89 26.94
N SER A 2 -29.03 10.01 27.60
CA SER A 2 -29.29 11.38 27.12
C SER A 2 -28.45 11.80 25.90
N GLU A 3 -29.10 12.43 24.92
CA GLU A 3 -28.56 12.96 23.65
C GLU A 3 -27.32 13.86 23.80
N LYS A 4 -27.04 14.37 25.01
CA LYS A 4 -25.88 15.25 25.28
C LYS A 4 -24.56 14.49 25.56
N VAL A 5 -24.59 13.16 25.72
CA VAL A 5 -23.39 12.33 25.95
C VAL A 5 -22.83 11.69 24.66
N ALA A 6 -23.44 11.96 23.50
CA ALA A 6 -22.77 11.81 22.20
C ALA A 6 -21.64 12.86 22.00
N ALA A 7 -21.08 13.35 23.11
CA ALA A 7 -19.92 14.22 23.22
C ALA A 7 -18.76 13.59 22.45
N ARG A 8 -18.52 14.11 21.25
CA ARG A 8 -17.25 14.17 20.53
C ARG A 8 -16.35 12.94 20.78
N ASP A 9 -16.67 11.80 20.16
CA ASP A 9 -15.74 10.67 20.06
C ASP A 9 -14.38 11.23 19.59
N PRO A 10 -13.31 11.17 20.42
CA PRO A 10 -12.03 11.80 20.11
C PRO A 10 -11.45 11.29 18.79
N LEU A 11 -11.85 10.09 18.36
CA LEU A 11 -11.51 9.56 17.06
C LEU A 11 -12.02 10.44 15.91
N ASN A 12 -13.21 11.03 16.01
CA ASN A 12 -13.73 11.93 14.96
C ASN A 12 -12.93 13.23 14.88
N LEU A 13 -12.47 13.75 16.02
CA LEU A 13 -11.64 14.95 16.06
C LEU A 13 -10.26 14.66 15.45
N ILE A 14 -9.63 13.55 15.85
CA ILE A 14 -8.34 13.11 15.31
C ILE A 14 -8.45 12.86 13.80
N LEU A 15 -9.48 12.13 13.35
CA LEU A 15 -9.70 11.86 11.94
C LEU A 15 -9.89 13.16 11.14
N PHE A 16 -10.69 14.10 11.65
CA PHE A 16 -10.93 15.39 10.99
C PHE A 16 -9.64 16.22 10.87
N ILE A 17 -8.89 16.38 11.97
CA ILE A 17 -7.64 17.16 11.97
C ILE A 17 -6.62 16.52 11.05
N ALA A 18 -6.42 15.19 11.15
CA ALA A 18 -5.47 14.48 10.33
C ALA A 18 -5.83 14.56 8.84
N SER A 19 -7.09 14.30 8.49
CA SER A 19 -7.51 14.27 7.09
C SER A 19 -7.55 15.66 6.45
N LEU A 20 -7.98 16.69 7.17
CA LEU A 20 -7.96 18.07 6.67
C LEU A 20 -6.53 18.61 6.59
N GLY A 21 -5.74 18.41 7.66
CA GLY A 21 -4.37 18.88 7.74
C GLY A 21 -3.50 18.32 6.61
N GLY A 22 -3.55 17.01 6.38
CA GLY A 22 -2.75 16.45 5.29
C GLY A 22 -3.35 16.69 3.90
N PHE A 23 -4.66 16.96 3.76
CA PHE A 23 -5.21 17.42 2.48
C PHE A 23 -4.58 18.76 2.12
N LEU A 24 -4.59 19.71 3.06
CA LEU A 24 -3.97 21.02 2.87
C LEU A 24 -2.47 20.89 2.59
N LEU A 25 -1.76 20.07 3.36
CA LEU A 25 -0.33 19.82 3.15
C LEU A 25 -0.04 19.25 1.76
N ALA A 26 -0.80 18.25 1.32
CA ALA A 26 -0.63 17.63 0.00
C ALA A 26 -0.90 18.63 -1.14
N ILE A 27 -1.94 19.46 -1.04
CA ILE A 27 -2.21 20.50 -2.04
C ILE A 27 -1.10 21.56 -2.07
N ILE A 28 -0.60 21.98 -0.90
CA ILE A 28 0.53 22.92 -0.81
C ILE A 28 1.78 22.31 -1.45
N LEU A 29 2.14 21.07 -1.10
CA LEU A 29 3.31 20.39 -1.66
C LEU A 29 3.20 20.20 -3.17
N SER A 30 2.03 19.78 -3.66
CA SER A 30 1.77 19.72 -5.10
C SER A 30 1.90 21.08 -5.78
N GLY A 31 1.38 22.14 -5.15
CA GLY A 31 1.47 23.51 -5.67
C GLY A 31 2.91 24.01 -5.74
N ILE A 32 3.72 23.71 -4.71
CA ILE A 32 5.16 24.04 -4.68
C ILE A 32 5.88 23.35 -5.84
N ILE A 33 5.60 22.07 -6.11
CA ILE A 33 6.23 21.34 -7.22
C ILE A 33 5.84 21.95 -8.57
N VAL A 34 4.54 22.21 -8.79
CA VAL A 34 4.06 22.85 -10.03
C VAL A 34 4.71 24.22 -10.22
N PHE A 35 4.75 25.02 -9.15
CA PHE A 35 5.40 26.34 -9.17
C PHE A 35 6.90 26.21 -9.47
N ALA A 36 7.61 25.29 -8.83
CA ALA A 36 9.03 25.06 -9.07
C ALA A 36 9.32 24.74 -10.54
N ASN A 37 8.51 23.87 -11.17
CA ASN A 37 8.66 23.52 -12.59
C ASN A 37 8.38 24.71 -13.54
N LEU A 38 7.36 25.52 -13.25
CA LEU A 38 7.07 26.69 -14.08
C LEU A 38 8.17 27.77 -13.99
N PHE A 39 8.83 27.86 -12.82
CA PHE A 39 9.88 28.83 -12.58
C PHE A 39 11.29 28.35 -12.98
N SER A 40 11.57 27.05 -12.96
CA SER A 40 12.86 26.51 -13.42
C SER A 40 13.09 26.79 -14.91
N ASP A 41 12.04 26.64 -15.72
CA ASP A 41 12.07 26.88 -17.17
C ASP A 41 12.28 28.37 -17.51
N SER A 42 11.73 29.27 -16.69
CA SER A 42 11.79 30.72 -16.94
C SER A 42 13.09 31.38 -16.48
N VAL A 43 13.78 30.80 -15.49
CA VAL A 43 15.05 31.33 -14.95
C VAL A 43 16.27 30.63 -15.55
N GLY A 44 16.08 29.65 -16.45
CA GLY A 44 17.19 28.89 -17.05
C GLY A 44 17.99 28.09 -16.02
N MET A 45 17.40 27.78 -14.86
CA MET A 45 18.00 26.95 -13.82
C MET A 45 17.82 25.47 -14.20
N SER A 46 18.56 25.03 -15.23
CA SER A 46 18.51 23.63 -15.73
C SER A 46 19.14 22.59 -14.80
N ASN A 47 19.72 23.03 -13.66
CA ASN A 47 20.54 22.17 -12.79
C ASN A 47 19.83 21.79 -11.48
N GLY A 48 18.54 22.09 -11.35
CA GLY A 48 17.71 21.63 -10.22
C GLY A 48 17.13 20.23 -10.44
N PRO A 49 16.59 19.58 -9.39
CA PRO A 49 15.84 18.33 -9.57
C PRO A 49 14.61 18.56 -10.44
N ASP A 50 14.49 17.84 -11.56
CA ASP A 50 13.34 17.90 -12.46
C ASP A 50 12.19 17.08 -11.85
N TYR A 51 11.18 17.77 -11.29
CA TYR A 51 10.07 17.11 -10.60
C TYR A 51 8.92 16.86 -11.58
N SER A 52 8.61 15.60 -11.91
CA SER A 52 7.52 15.31 -12.84
C SER A 52 6.18 15.93 -12.40
N ILE A 53 5.47 16.58 -13.32
CA ILE A 53 4.07 17.02 -13.14
C ILE A 53 3.15 15.87 -12.70
N THR A 54 3.49 14.63 -13.09
CA THR A 54 2.82 13.41 -12.65
C THR A 54 2.95 13.21 -11.14
N THR A 55 4.13 13.46 -10.57
CA THR A 55 4.36 13.39 -9.11
C THR A 55 3.52 14.42 -8.37
N ALA A 56 3.47 15.66 -8.86
CA ALA A 56 2.62 16.70 -8.27
C ALA A 56 1.14 16.27 -8.27
N ALA A 57 0.65 15.78 -9.42
CA ALA A 57 -0.72 15.30 -9.55
C ALA A 57 -1.01 14.11 -8.62
N SER A 58 -0.08 13.16 -8.47
CA SER A 58 -0.18 12.04 -7.53
C SER A 58 -0.29 12.52 -6.08
N ILE A 59 0.52 13.50 -5.66
CA ILE A 59 0.45 14.10 -4.32
C ILE A 59 -0.91 14.78 -4.12
N ALA A 60 -1.36 15.60 -5.07
CA ALA A 60 -2.67 16.25 -4.99
C ALA A 60 -3.81 15.22 -4.88
N PHE A 61 -3.75 14.15 -5.66
CA PHE A 61 -4.75 13.09 -5.65
C PHE A 61 -4.82 12.35 -4.31
N VAL A 62 -3.67 12.02 -3.73
CA VAL A 62 -3.59 11.43 -2.38
C VAL A 62 -4.13 12.38 -1.31
N GLY A 63 -3.94 13.69 -1.48
CA GLY A 63 -4.61 14.73 -0.70
C GLY A 63 -6.13 14.66 -0.83
N ILE A 64 -6.64 14.67 -2.07
CA ILE A 64 -8.08 14.62 -2.39
C ILE A 64 -8.75 13.38 -1.77
N CYS A 65 -8.05 12.24 -1.71
CA CYS A 65 -8.54 11.02 -1.06
C CYS A 65 -8.89 11.20 0.43
N ALA A 66 -8.38 12.24 1.11
CA ALA A 66 -8.70 12.55 2.50
C ALA A 66 -10.02 13.33 2.67
N LEU A 67 -10.51 14.01 1.61
CA LEU A 67 -11.72 14.84 1.68
C LEU A 67 -12.96 14.09 2.17
N PRO A 68 -13.27 12.85 1.70
CA PRO A 68 -14.43 12.12 2.21
C PRO A 68 -14.35 11.87 3.72
N THR A 69 -13.17 11.53 4.24
CA THR A 69 -12.96 11.35 5.69
C THR A 69 -13.13 12.66 6.44
N SER A 70 -12.62 13.78 5.92
CA SER A 70 -12.79 15.12 6.50
C SER A 70 -14.26 15.49 6.61
N VAL A 71 -15.01 15.37 5.51
CA VAL A 71 -16.43 15.72 5.47
C VAL A 71 -17.25 14.83 6.39
N LEU A 72 -17.02 13.51 6.39
CA LEU A 72 -17.77 12.57 7.22
C LEU A 72 -17.45 12.73 8.72
N SER A 73 -16.21 13.07 9.05
CA SER A 73 -15.80 13.33 10.44
C SER A 73 -16.36 14.67 10.94
N LEU A 74 -16.36 15.72 10.10
CA LEU A 74 -16.98 17.00 10.42
C LEU A 74 -18.49 16.84 10.66
N ARG A 75 -19.20 16.13 9.78
CA ARG A 75 -20.64 15.82 9.97
C ARG A 75 -20.90 15.17 11.33
N ALA A 76 -20.06 14.20 11.71
CA ALA A 76 -20.16 13.53 13.01
C ALA A 76 -19.88 14.47 14.19
N LEU A 77 -18.89 15.37 14.08
CA LEU A 77 -18.58 16.39 15.09
C LEU A 77 -19.70 17.42 15.24
N LEU A 78 -20.43 17.70 14.16
CA LEU A 78 -21.64 18.54 14.13
C LEU A 78 -22.90 17.80 14.61
N GLY A 79 -22.78 16.55 15.09
CA GLY A 79 -23.90 15.79 15.64
C GLY A 79 -24.85 15.19 14.60
N HIS A 80 -24.50 15.19 13.31
CA HIS A 80 -25.34 14.57 12.29
C HIS A 80 -25.32 13.05 12.40
N SER A 81 -26.46 12.41 12.13
CA SER A 81 -26.58 10.96 12.06
C SER A 81 -25.61 10.35 11.03
N PRO A 82 -25.00 9.18 11.31
CA PRO A 82 -24.14 8.49 10.35
C PRO A 82 -24.89 8.19 9.05
N LEU A 83 -24.21 8.34 7.91
CA LEU A 83 -24.78 7.92 6.64
C LEU A 83 -25.03 6.41 6.64
N PRO A 84 -26.19 5.94 6.13
CA PRO A 84 -26.50 4.53 6.10
C PRO A 84 -25.49 3.78 5.23
N PRO A 85 -25.06 2.58 5.63
CA PRO A 85 -24.21 1.76 4.79
C PRO A 85 -24.98 1.36 3.53
N ARG A 86 -24.32 1.46 2.37
CA ARG A 86 -24.90 1.07 1.07
C ARG A 86 -24.25 -0.21 0.56
N PRO A 87 -25.01 -1.10 -0.12
CA PRO A 87 -24.43 -2.25 -0.79
C PRO A 87 -23.41 -1.80 -1.84
N ALA A 88 -22.47 -2.68 -2.16
CA ALA A 88 -21.52 -2.44 -3.23
C ALA A 88 -22.27 -2.30 -4.57
N SER A 89 -21.96 -1.26 -5.34
CA SER A 89 -22.57 -1.06 -6.65
C SER A 89 -21.99 -2.04 -7.68
N SER A 90 -22.74 -2.31 -8.75
CA SER A 90 -22.25 -3.09 -9.90
C SER A 90 -21.19 -2.34 -10.74
N LEU A 91 -20.69 -1.19 -10.28
CA LEU A 91 -19.73 -0.34 -11.01
C LEU A 91 -18.37 -1.02 -11.24
N TRP A 92 -18.06 -2.14 -10.57
CA TRP A 92 -16.85 -2.92 -10.88
C TRP A 92 -16.81 -3.42 -12.33
N LEU A 93 -17.98 -3.59 -12.97
CA LEU A 93 -18.06 -3.93 -14.39
C LEU A 93 -17.51 -2.80 -15.27
N ILE A 94 -17.68 -1.54 -14.85
CA ILE A 94 -17.09 -0.39 -15.55
C ILE A 94 -15.56 -0.45 -15.43
N SER A 95 -15.04 -0.95 -14.31
CA SER A 95 -13.60 -1.12 -14.12
C SER A 95 -12.96 -2.11 -15.10
N LEU A 96 -13.72 -3.08 -15.64
CA LEU A 96 -13.24 -4.01 -16.68
C LEU A 96 -12.96 -3.31 -18.01
N VAL A 97 -13.70 -2.24 -18.31
CA VAL A 97 -13.51 -1.42 -19.53
C VAL A 97 -12.52 -0.29 -19.24
N LEU A 98 -12.58 0.29 -18.04
CA LEU A 98 -11.77 1.44 -17.67
C LEU A 98 -10.28 1.09 -17.53
N LEU A 99 -9.93 -0.09 -17.00
CA LEU A 99 -8.54 -0.49 -16.81
C LEU A 99 -7.73 -0.59 -18.12
N PRO A 100 -8.18 -1.31 -19.17
CA PRO A 100 -7.44 -1.34 -20.43
C PRO A 100 -7.36 0.05 -21.07
N LEU A 101 -8.41 0.87 -20.96
CA LEU A 101 -8.40 2.24 -21.48
C LEU A 101 -7.33 3.11 -20.81
N THR A 102 -7.16 3.02 -19.49
CA THR A 102 -6.17 3.82 -18.76
C THR A 102 -4.74 3.35 -19.04
N PHE A 103 -4.55 2.03 -19.25
CA PHE A 103 -3.28 1.49 -19.75
C PHE A 103 -2.93 2.03 -21.13
N THR A 104 -3.87 1.98 -22.08
CA THR A 104 -3.67 2.51 -23.42
C THR A 104 -3.28 3.99 -23.35
N LEU A 105 -4.00 4.79 -22.55
CA LEU A 105 -3.70 6.22 -22.40
C LEU A 105 -2.28 6.46 -21.85
N GLY A 106 -1.84 5.70 -20.84
CA GLY A 106 -0.52 5.87 -20.25
C GLY A 106 0.60 5.36 -21.14
N HIS A 107 0.38 4.28 -21.91
CA HIS A 107 1.32 3.82 -22.92
C HIS A 107 1.55 4.89 -24.00
N PHE A 108 0.48 5.50 -24.52
CA PHE A 108 0.60 6.63 -25.44
C PHE A 108 1.35 7.81 -24.82
N ALA A 109 1.06 8.14 -23.56
CA ALA A 109 1.67 9.28 -22.89
C ALA A 109 3.16 9.09 -22.61
N PHE A 110 3.56 7.96 -21.99
CA PHE A 110 4.90 7.78 -21.43
C PHE A 110 5.86 6.99 -22.31
N GLU A 111 5.36 6.05 -23.12
CA GLU A 111 6.23 5.23 -23.98
C GLU A 111 6.30 5.80 -25.40
N LEU A 112 5.17 6.33 -25.92
CA LEU A 112 5.12 6.97 -27.23
C LEU A 112 5.30 8.49 -27.18
N GLY A 113 5.40 9.08 -25.98
CA GLY A 113 5.67 10.51 -25.80
C GLY A 113 4.52 11.44 -26.24
N PHE A 114 3.30 10.94 -26.35
CA PHE A 114 2.15 11.73 -26.79
C PHE A 114 1.60 12.59 -25.64
N TYR A 115 2.01 13.86 -25.59
CA TYR A 115 1.63 14.84 -24.55
C TYR A 115 1.77 14.30 -23.11
N PRO A 116 2.97 13.83 -22.70
CA PRO A 116 3.19 13.17 -21.41
C PRO A 116 2.75 14.03 -20.22
N ASN A 117 2.90 15.35 -20.29
CA ASN A 117 2.56 16.26 -19.20
C ASN A 117 1.05 16.49 -19.03
N ILE A 118 0.24 16.17 -20.04
CA ILE A 118 -1.22 16.37 -20.03
C ILE A 118 -1.94 15.03 -19.85
N LEU A 119 -1.56 14.02 -20.63
CA LEU A 119 -2.20 12.70 -20.62
C LEU A 119 -1.59 11.77 -19.57
N GLY A 120 -0.31 11.93 -19.26
CA GLY A 120 0.41 11.09 -18.31
C GLY A 120 -0.17 11.13 -16.89
N PRO A 121 -0.34 12.31 -16.26
CA PRO A 121 -0.89 12.40 -14.91
C PRO A 121 -2.25 11.70 -14.72
N PRO A 122 -3.30 11.98 -15.53
CA PRO A 122 -4.58 11.28 -15.38
C PRO A 122 -4.45 9.78 -15.70
N ALA A 123 -3.66 9.37 -16.69
CA ALA A 123 -3.45 7.96 -16.99
C ALA A 123 -2.81 7.21 -15.83
N HIS A 124 -1.79 7.81 -15.21
CA HIS A 124 -1.07 7.24 -14.09
C HIS A 124 -1.99 7.08 -12.86
N ILE A 125 -2.71 8.14 -12.50
CA ILE A 125 -3.65 8.13 -11.38
C ILE A 125 -4.75 7.10 -11.59
N LEU A 126 -5.37 7.09 -12.78
CA LEU A 126 -6.50 6.19 -13.04
C LEU A 126 -6.05 4.73 -13.09
N THR A 127 -4.90 4.44 -13.70
CA THR A 127 -4.37 3.06 -13.77
C THR A 127 -4.02 2.54 -12.37
N ALA A 128 -3.55 3.39 -11.46
CA ALA A 128 -3.33 3.04 -10.06
C ALA A 128 -4.63 2.91 -9.25
N LEU A 129 -5.61 3.78 -9.49
CA LEU A 129 -6.87 3.86 -8.74
C LEU A 129 -7.82 2.70 -9.06
N VAL A 130 -7.95 2.32 -10.33
CA VAL A 130 -8.95 1.34 -10.77
C VAL A 130 -8.80 -0.01 -10.06
N PRO A 131 -7.60 -0.62 -9.92
CA PRO A 131 -7.40 -1.84 -9.15
C PRO A 131 -7.83 -1.71 -7.68
N ALA A 132 -7.49 -0.59 -7.03
CA ALA A 132 -7.88 -0.36 -5.64
C ALA A 132 -9.40 -0.25 -5.50
N LEU A 133 -10.09 0.40 -6.43
CA LEU A 133 -11.56 0.46 -6.47
C LEU A 133 -12.18 -0.92 -6.69
N ILE A 134 -11.63 -1.74 -7.60
CA ILE A 134 -12.08 -3.11 -7.83
C ILE A 134 -12.04 -3.90 -6.53
N VAL A 135 -10.93 -3.86 -5.79
CA VAL A 135 -10.80 -4.54 -4.50
C VAL A 135 -11.88 -4.06 -3.53
N VAL A 136 -12.01 -2.74 -3.33
CA VAL A 136 -12.98 -2.15 -2.40
C VAL A 136 -14.41 -2.59 -2.75
N ILE A 137 -14.76 -2.65 -4.03
CA ILE A 137 -16.08 -3.10 -4.48
C ILE A 137 -16.26 -4.60 -4.21
N ILE A 138 -15.27 -5.44 -4.54
CA ILE A 138 -15.31 -6.89 -4.33
C ILE A 138 -15.51 -7.22 -2.85
N VAL A 139 -14.67 -6.68 -1.97
CA VAL A 139 -14.72 -7.06 -0.55
C VAL A 139 -15.98 -6.55 0.15
N ARG A 140 -16.51 -5.39 -0.28
CA ARG A 140 -17.79 -4.86 0.22
C ARG A 140 -19.00 -5.59 -0.33
N ARG A 141 -18.90 -6.21 -1.52
CA ARG A 141 -19.97 -7.03 -2.10
C ARG A 141 -20.14 -8.35 -1.34
N TYR A 142 -19.06 -8.88 -0.79
CA TYR A 142 -19.01 -10.24 -0.26
C TYR A 142 -18.92 -10.35 1.26
N GLY A 143 -18.96 -9.25 1.99
CA GLY A 143 -19.08 -9.34 3.44
C GLY A 143 -19.82 -8.15 4.06
N PRO A 144 -19.67 -7.94 5.38
CA PRO A 144 -20.56 -7.05 6.14
C PRO A 144 -20.58 -5.62 5.62
N LEU A 145 -21.76 -5.02 5.67
CA LEU A 145 -21.99 -3.63 5.33
C LEU A 145 -21.35 -2.70 6.37
N HIS A 146 -20.46 -1.82 5.91
CA HIS A 146 -19.78 -0.83 6.74
C HIS A 146 -20.25 0.58 6.38
N SER A 147 -20.31 1.47 7.37
CA SER A 147 -20.64 2.87 7.12
C SER A 147 -19.59 3.55 6.24
N PRO A 148 -19.96 4.54 5.41
CA PRO A 148 -19.00 5.25 4.56
C PRO A 148 -17.82 5.82 5.35
N ARG A 149 -18.07 6.35 6.56
CA ARG A 149 -17.03 6.91 7.44
C ARG A 149 -15.97 5.87 7.78
N ARG A 150 -16.40 4.64 8.06
CA ARG A 150 -15.48 3.54 8.40
C ARG A 150 -14.65 3.14 7.18
N VAL A 151 -15.28 2.96 6.02
CA VAL A 151 -14.60 2.58 4.77
C VAL A 151 -13.54 3.62 4.41
N TRP A 152 -13.90 4.90 4.40
CA TRP A 152 -12.98 5.99 4.08
C TRP A 152 -11.88 6.19 5.14
N GLY A 153 -12.19 6.00 6.42
CA GLY A 153 -11.17 6.02 7.47
C GLY A 153 -10.13 4.91 7.30
N GLN A 154 -10.56 3.70 6.96
CA GLN A 154 -9.65 2.56 6.71
C GLN A 154 -8.83 2.75 5.42
N PHE A 155 -9.46 3.30 4.38
CA PHE A 155 -8.77 3.69 3.15
C PHE A 155 -7.71 4.76 3.41
N LEU A 156 -8.03 5.80 4.20
CA LEU A 156 -7.10 6.87 4.53
C LEU A 156 -5.91 6.38 5.36
N ILE A 157 -6.12 5.47 6.32
CA ILE A 157 -5.02 4.81 7.05
C ILE A 157 -4.10 4.08 6.05
N GLY A 158 -4.68 3.40 5.05
CA GLY A 158 -3.94 2.70 4.00
C GLY A 158 -3.11 3.59 3.09
N VAL A 159 -3.66 4.70 2.63
CA VAL A 159 -2.93 5.59 1.70
C VAL A 159 -1.90 6.47 2.41
N TRP A 160 -2.03 6.74 3.72
CA TRP A 160 -1.16 7.70 4.42
C TRP A 160 -0.41 7.11 5.60
N ALA A 161 -1.13 6.51 6.56
CA ALA A 161 -0.51 6.09 7.81
C ALA A 161 0.39 4.87 7.59
N ILE A 162 -0.04 3.89 6.81
CA ILE A 162 0.75 2.68 6.54
C ILE A 162 2.06 3.00 5.80
N PRO A 163 2.08 3.78 4.69
CA PRO A 163 3.34 4.15 4.04
C PRO A 163 4.26 4.94 4.95
N PHE A 164 3.73 5.93 5.68
CA PHE A 164 4.53 6.75 6.58
C PHE A 164 5.16 5.92 7.70
N THR A 165 4.40 5.03 8.34
CA THR A 165 4.96 4.20 9.42
C THR A 165 5.90 3.14 8.90
N SER A 166 5.59 2.51 7.76
CA SER A 166 6.48 1.52 7.14
C SER A 166 7.82 2.16 6.79
N PHE A 167 7.80 3.31 6.10
CA PHE A 167 9.00 4.07 5.75
C PHE A 167 9.83 4.49 6.96
N LEU A 168 9.19 4.96 8.04
CA LEU A 168 9.89 5.32 9.27
C LEU A 168 10.62 4.11 9.88
N PHE A 169 9.95 2.97 9.98
CA PHE A 169 10.57 1.75 10.50
C PHE A 169 11.65 1.21 9.56
N GLU A 170 11.42 1.24 8.25
CA GLU A 170 12.40 0.86 7.24
C GLU A 170 13.69 1.68 7.39
N ILE A 171 13.63 3.01 7.57
CA ILE A 171 14.81 3.85 7.83
C ILE A 171 15.53 3.40 9.11
N VAL A 172 14.79 3.17 10.20
CA VAL A 172 15.38 2.72 11.47
C VAL A 172 16.12 1.39 11.29
N PHE A 173 15.55 0.46 10.52
CA PHE A 173 16.13 -0.84 10.21
C PHE A 173 17.17 -0.79 9.08
N LEU A 174 17.21 0.28 8.30
CA LEU A 174 18.23 0.51 7.28
C LEU A 174 19.58 0.82 7.94
N ILE A 175 19.62 1.50 9.08
CA ILE A 175 20.85 1.82 9.81
C ILE A 175 21.70 0.56 10.11
N PRO A 176 21.20 -0.49 10.79
CA PRO A 176 21.98 -1.70 11.02
C PRO A 176 22.28 -2.45 9.72
N THR A 177 21.42 -2.36 8.70
CA THR A 177 21.65 -2.96 7.38
C THR A 177 22.84 -2.31 6.67
N VAL A 178 22.89 -0.98 6.64
CA VAL A 178 24.01 -0.20 6.10
C VAL A 178 25.28 -0.49 6.90
N MET A 179 25.19 -0.58 8.23
CA MET A 179 26.33 -0.96 9.06
C MET A 179 26.87 -2.35 8.69
N ALA A 180 25.99 -3.34 8.48
CA ALA A 180 26.39 -4.67 8.04
C ALA A 180 27.05 -4.65 6.65
N ILE A 181 26.53 -3.85 5.72
CA ILE A 181 27.16 -3.64 4.41
C ILE A 181 28.55 -3.02 4.59
N VAL A 182 28.68 -1.93 5.34
CA VAL A 182 29.97 -1.26 5.58
C VAL A 182 30.98 -2.21 6.21
N LEU A 183 30.58 -2.99 7.22
CA LEU A 183 31.44 -4.00 7.84
C LEU A 183 31.88 -5.08 6.85
N SER A 184 30.96 -5.55 6.00
CA SER A 184 31.30 -6.47 4.89
C SER A 184 32.30 -5.82 3.93
N LEU A 185 32.09 -4.55 3.56
CA LEU A 185 32.96 -3.83 2.64
C LEU A 185 34.38 -3.64 3.20
N MET A 186 34.53 -3.37 4.49
CA MET A 186 35.83 -3.22 5.15
C MET A 186 36.72 -4.45 5.09
N SER A 187 36.13 -5.64 4.86
CA SER A 187 36.89 -6.87 4.65
C SER A 187 37.60 -6.94 3.29
N THR A 188 37.25 -6.06 2.34
CA THR A 188 37.77 -6.07 0.96
C THR A 188 38.52 -4.77 0.63
N GLU A 189 39.54 -4.85 -0.22
CA GLU A 189 40.28 -3.66 -0.66
C GLU A 189 39.40 -2.69 -1.46
N VAL A 190 38.55 -3.24 -2.34
CA VAL A 190 37.57 -2.46 -3.12
C VAL A 190 36.59 -1.73 -2.20
N GLY A 191 36.08 -2.42 -1.17
CA GLY A 191 35.16 -1.83 -0.21
C GLY A 191 35.79 -0.74 0.64
N ARG A 192 37.06 -0.90 1.08
CA ARG A 192 37.82 0.16 1.74
C ARG A 192 37.99 1.39 0.85
N ARG A 193 38.33 1.19 -0.42
CA ARG A 193 38.43 2.30 -1.39
C ARG A 193 37.10 3.01 -1.58
N PHE A 194 36.01 2.26 -1.74
CA PHE A 194 34.69 2.84 -1.91
C PHE A 194 34.24 3.66 -0.70
N VAL A 195 34.41 3.15 0.52
CA VAL A 195 34.09 3.92 1.72
C VAL A 195 34.94 5.19 1.79
N ASN A 196 36.24 5.12 1.45
CA ASN A 196 37.08 6.32 1.39
C ASN A 196 36.53 7.35 0.38
N ILE A 197 36.06 6.92 -0.80
CA ILE A 197 35.41 7.80 -1.77
C ILE A 197 34.14 8.41 -1.18
N MET A 198 33.27 7.58 -0.57
CA MET A 198 32.00 8.05 -0.02
C MET A 198 32.19 9.01 1.17
N THR A 199 33.29 8.93 1.92
CA THR A 199 33.61 9.89 2.99
C THR A 199 34.22 11.21 2.50
N ASN A 200 34.50 11.33 1.20
CA ASN A 200 35.06 12.55 0.60
C ASN A 200 34.15 13.04 -0.54
N PRO A 201 33.23 13.99 -0.29
CA PRO A 201 32.24 14.44 -1.28
C PRO A 201 32.82 14.88 -2.64
N ASP A 202 34.02 15.44 -2.63
CA ASP A 202 34.72 15.87 -3.85
C ASP A 202 35.02 14.72 -4.82
N ARG A 203 35.00 13.47 -4.35
CA ARG A 203 35.30 12.26 -5.12
C ARG A 203 34.06 11.52 -5.60
N TRP A 204 32.85 11.95 -5.25
CA TRP A 204 31.62 11.24 -5.61
C TRP A 204 31.37 11.18 -7.12
N LEU A 205 31.92 12.15 -7.87
CA LEU A 205 31.80 12.23 -9.33
C LEU A 205 32.99 11.59 -10.07
N ASP A 206 33.96 11.04 -9.34
CA ASP A 206 35.07 10.34 -9.97
C ASP A 206 34.52 9.11 -10.72
N PRO A 207 34.92 8.85 -11.97
CA PRO A 207 34.53 7.62 -12.69
C PRO A 207 34.85 6.35 -11.88
N GLN A 208 35.88 6.45 -11.04
CA GLN A 208 36.30 5.40 -10.13
C GLN A 208 35.27 5.08 -9.03
N ALA A 209 34.43 6.05 -8.62
CA ALA A 209 33.34 5.84 -7.67
C ALA A 209 32.28 4.89 -8.26
N TYR A 210 31.90 5.13 -9.53
CA TYR A 210 30.95 4.31 -10.26
C TYR A 210 31.43 2.87 -10.45
N GLU A 211 32.66 2.68 -10.91
CA GLU A 211 33.27 1.35 -11.07
C GLU A 211 33.32 0.58 -9.74
N SER A 212 33.69 1.27 -8.65
CA SER A 212 33.74 0.66 -7.32
C SER A 212 32.34 0.26 -6.84
N ALA A 213 31.31 1.05 -7.16
CA ALA A 213 29.92 0.73 -6.82
C ALA A 213 29.44 -0.53 -7.55
N LEU A 214 29.72 -0.66 -8.86
CA LEU A 214 29.38 -1.86 -9.63
C LEU A 214 30.08 -3.11 -9.08
N GLN A 215 31.38 -3.02 -8.80
CA GLN A 215 32.13 -4.14 -8.21
C GLN A 215 31.58 -4.56 -6.85
N ILE A 216 31.13 -3.61 -6.03
CA ILE A 216 30.49 -3.86 -4.74
C ILE A 216 29.13 -4.52 -4.90
N LEU A 217 28.32 -4.06 -5.85
CA LEU A 217 27.03 -4.67 -6.15
C LEU A 217 27.17 -6.10 -6.70
N GLY A 218 28.32 -6.43 -7.29
CA GLY A 218 28.67 -7.80 -7.69
C GLY A 218 29.10 -8.72 -6.54
N GLN A 219 29.36 -8.20 -5.33
CA GLN A 219 29.77 -9.02 -4.20
C GLN A 219 28.60 -9.84 -3.65
N PRO A 220 28.75 -11.18 -3.52
CA PRO A 220 27.66 -12.03 -3.03
C PRO A 220 27.13 -11.64 -1.65
N SER A 221 28.00 -11.20 -0.73
CA SER A 221 27.58 -10.77 0.61
C SER A 221 26.70 -9.52 0.56
N VAL A 222 27.04 -8.55 -0.29
CA VAL A 222 26.27 -7.31 -0.47
C VAL A 222 24.91 -7.62 -1.09
N ILE A 223 24.87 -8.45 -2.13
CA ILE A 223 23.63 -8.93 -2.74
C ILE A 223 22.76 -9.63 -1.68
N LEU A 224 23.32 -10.57 -0.92
CA LEU A 224 22.56 -11.30 0.11
C LEU A 224 22.00 -10.38 1.20
N ILE A 225 22.73 -9.33 1.61
CA ILE A 225 22.23 -8.35 2.58
C ILE A 225 21.09 -7.52 1.98
N ILE A 226 21.24 -7.03 0.75
CA ILE A 226 20.19 -6.28 0.04
C ILE A 226 18.95 -7.15 -0.15
N LEU A 227 19.11 -8.40 -0.60
CA LEU A 227 18.01 -9.36 -0.74
C LEU A 227 17.35 -9.63 0.60
N GLY A 228 18.10 -9.86 1.67
CA GLY A 228 17.55 -10.04 3.02
C GLY A 228 16.73 -8.85 3.48
N TYR A 229 17.20 -7.62 3.21
CA TYR A 229 16.47 -6.40 3.52
C TYR A 229 15.14 -6.30 2.73
N VAL A 230 15.20 -6.37 1.40
CA VAL A 230 14.05 -6.15 0.51
C VAL A 230 13.04 -7.30 0.54
N MET A 231 13.51 -8.55 0.65
CA MET A 231 12.65 -9.73 0.60
C MET A 231 12.12 -10.15 1.97
N ILE A 232 12.80 -9.81 3.07
CA ILE A 232 12.39 -10.29 4.40
C ILE A 232 12.01 -9.13 5.30
N LEU A 233 12.93 -8.17 5.49
CA LEU A 233 12.75 -7.12 6.49
C LEU A 233 11.65 -6.14 6.11
N VAL A 234 11.65 -5.65 4.87
CA VAL A 234 10.63 -4.72 4.36
C VAL A 234 9.22 -5.36 4.43
N PRO A 235 8.97 -6.57 3.90
CA PRO A 235 7.67 -7.23 4.03
C PRO A 235 7.23 -7.47 5.48
N LEU A 236 8.15 -7.80 6.40
CA LEU A 236 7.82 -7.92 7.82
C LEU A 236 7.30 -6.59 8.38
N ILE A 237 8.02 -5.49 8.14
CA ILE A 237 7.67 -4.17 8.64
C ILE A 237 6.32 -3.72 8.07
N GLU A 238 6.17 -3.81 6.75
CA GLU A 238 4.97 -3.35 6.07
C GLU A 238 3.73 -4.16 6.47
N GLU A 239 3.82 -5.50 6.53
CA GLU A 239 2.66 -6.33 6.91
C GLU A 239 2.26 -6.09 8.38
N ALA A 240 3.21 -5.74 9.25
CA ALA A 240 2.89 -5.33 10.61
C ALA A 240 2.17 -3.98 10.64
N ALA A 241 2.70 -2.98 9.92
CA ALA A 241 2.11 -1.66 9.77
C ALA A 241 0.70 -1.73 9.15
N LYS A 242 0.48 -2.63 8.17
CA LYS A 242 -0.82 -2.82 7.51
C LYS A 242 -1.95 -3.16 8.49
N THR A 243 -1.64 -3.80 9.63
CA THR A 243 -2.64 -4.12 10.66
C THR A 243 -3.22 -2.89 11.38
N MET A 244 -2.56 -1.72 11.29
CA MET A 244 -2.99 -0.46 11.91
C MET A 244 -4.42 -0.05 11.54
N VAL A 245 -4.86 -0.46 10.36
CA VAL A 245 -6.20 -0.24 9.80
C VAL A 245 -7.34 -0.70 10.72
N ILE A 246 -7.08 -1.68 11.58
CA ILE A 246 -8.09 -2.18 12.51
C ILE A 246 -7.84 -1.79 13.98
N TRP A 247 -6.69 -1.19 14.31
CA TRP A 247 -6.34 -0.88 15.71
C TRP A 247 -7.40 -0.03 16.44
N PRO A 248 -7.95 1.05 15.84
CA PRO A 248 -8.99 1.85 16.49
C PRO A 248 -10.28 1.06 16.77
N LEU A 249 -10.47 -0.06 16.07
CA LEU A 249 -11.66 -0.91 16.13
C LEU A 249 -11.46 -2.18 16.97
N LEU A 250 -10.24 -2.49 17.42
CA LEU A 250 -9.97 -3.70 18.21
C LEU A 250 -10.74 -3.70 19.53
N ARG A 251 -10.85 -2.54 20.21
CA ARG A 251 -11.68 -2.38 21.42
C ARG A 251 -13.19 -2.46 21.13
N ARG A 252 -13.53 -2.32 19.84
CA ARG A 252 -14.84 -2.42 19.16
C ARG A 252 -15.59 -3.75 19.22
N ARG A 253 -14.94 -4.83 19.69
CA ARG A 253 -15.31 -6.23 19.39
C ARG A 253 -15.54 -6.47 17.88
N LEU A 254 -14.57 -6.06 17.07
CA LEU A 254 -14.63 -6.18 15.62
C LEU A 254 -14.86 -7.64 15.19
N SER A 255 -15.82 -7.86 14.28
CA SER A 255 -16.06 -9.19 13.74
C SER A 255 -14.90 -9.64 12.81
N PRO A 256 -14.54 -10.94 12.78
CA PRO A 256 -13.50 -11.47 11.88
C PRO A 256 -13.64 -11.05 10.41
N ALA A 257 -14.86 -11.12 9.84
CA ALA A 257 -15.11 -10.66 8.47
C ALA A 257 -14.83 -9.16 8.30
N SER A 258 -15.24 -8.37 9.30
CA SER A 258 -15.00 -6.93 9.33
C SER A 258 -13.53 -6.56 9.49
N ALA A 259 -12.74 -7.40 10.16
CA ALA A 259 -11.29 -7.23 10.28
C ALA A 259 -10.59 -7.49 8.94
N PHE A 260 -10.94 -8.59 8.27
CA PHE A 260 -10.42 -8.90 6.95
C PHE A 260 -10.74 -7.82 5.93
N ILE A 261 -12.01 -7.41 5.82
CA ILE A 261 -12.46 -6.37 4.87
C ILE A 261 -11.79 -5.04 5.17
N GLY A 262 -11.69 -4.69 6.46
CA GLY A 262 -10.99 -3.49 6.87
C GLY A 262 -9.56 -3.50 6.36
N GLY A 263 -8.80 -4.55 6.70
CA GLY A 263 -7.43 -4.74 6.23
C GLY A 263 -7.31 -4.68 4.71
N ALA A 264 -8.21 -5.34 3.98
CA ALA A 264 -8.19 -5.34 2.52
C ALA A 264 -8.44 -3.97 1.89
N ILE A 265 -9.33 -3.16 2.46
CA ILE A 265 -9.53 -1.77 2.02
C ILE A 265 -8.27 -0.92 2.27
N GLY A 266 -7.64 -1.10 3.44
CA GLY A 266 -6.39 -0.41 3.75
C GLY A 266 -5.22 -0.86 2.87
N GLY A 267 -5.11 -2.16 2.59
CA GLY A 267 -4.10 -2.71 1.67
C GLY A 267 -4.30 -2.27 0.22
N ALA A 268 -5.56 -2.10 -0.23
CA ALA A 268 -5.86 -1.53 -1.55
C ALA A 268 -5.39 -0.08 -1.66
N ALA A 269 -5.59 0.70 -0.60
CA ALA A 269 -5.15 2.09 -0.53
C ALA A 269 -3.61 2.21 -0.39
N TYR A 270 -2.97 1.24 0.27
CA TYR A 270 -1.51 1.12 0.29
C TYR A 270 -0.93 0.78 -1.09
N GLY A 271 -1.51 -0.21 -1.78
CA GLY A 271 -1.11 -0.55 -3.15
C GLY A 271 -1.32 0.60 -4.14
N LEU A 272 -2.39 1.39 -3.96
CA LEU A 272 -2.58 2.67 -4.68
C LEU A 272 -1.43 3.64 -4.42
N PHE A 273 -1.04 3.85 -3.16
CA PHE A 273 0.08 4.73 -2.82
C PHE A 273 1.36 4.29 -3.53
N GLU A 274 1.72 3.02 -3.44
CA GLU A 274 2.93 2.52 -4.11
C GLU A 274 2.86 2.65 -5.63
N ALA A 275 1.71 2.35 -6.23
CA ALA A 275 1.53 2.49 -7.66
C ALA A 275 1.74 3.94 -8.14
N LEU A 276 1.39 4.94 -7.31
CA LEU A 276 1.53 6.37 -7.61
C LEU A 276 2.94 6.94 -7.41
N PHE A 277 3.75 6.35 -6.52
CA PHE A 277 5.03 6.93 -6.09
C PHE A 277 6.26 6.06 -6.39
N LEU A 278 6.09 4.75 -6.45
CA LEU A 278 7.18 3.82 -6.72
C LEU A 278 7.18 3.34 -8.18
N THR A 279 6.33 3.93 -9.02
CA THR A 279 6.39 3.79 -10.48
C THR A 279 6.85 5.11 -11.05
N GLN A 280 8.07 5.16 -11.56
CA GLN A 280 8.56 6.36 -12.24
C GLN A 280 8.02 6.37 -13.69
N PRO A 281 7.44 7.49 -14.15
CA PRO A 281 7.10 7.67 -15.56
C PRO A 281 8.30 7.41 -16.48
N GLY A 282 8.13 6.61 -17.53
CA GLY A 282 9.21 6.31 -18.47
C GLY A 282 8.91 5.14 -19.43
N PRO A 283 9.91 4.69 -20.21
CA PRO A 283 9.74 3.67 -21.27
C PRO A 283 9.25 2.29 -20.78
N ALA A 284 9.40 1.98 -19.49
CA ALA A 284 8.93 0.74 -18.87
C ALA A 284 7.62 0.94 -18.07
N TRP A 285 6.90 2.04 -18.29
CA TRP A 285 5.73 2.39 -17.49
C TRP A 285 4.62 1.34 -17.59
N THR A 286 4.32 0.81 -18.78
CA THR A 286 3.20 -0.11 -18.97
C THR A 286 3.44 -1.42 -18.23
N THR A 287 4.62 -2.00 -18.41
CA THR A 287 5.02 -3.26 -17.75
C THR A 287 5.06 -3.09 -16.23
N THR A 288 5.58 -1.96 -15.75
CA THR A 288 5.60 -1.63 -14.32
C THR A 288 4.19 -1.48 -13.76
N MET A 289 3.29 -0.77 -14.46
CA MET A 289 1.91 -0.60 -14.01
C MET A 289 1.11 -1.90 -14.02
N ILE A 290 1.36 -2.80 -14.97
CA ILE A 290 0.76 -4.16 -14.96
C ILE A 290 1.17 -4.90 -13.68
N ALA A 291 2.47 -4.86 -13.32
CA ALA A 291 2.92 -5.44 -12.06
C ALA A 291 2.25 -4.77 -10.84
N ARG A 292 2.05 -3.44 -10.86
CA ARG A 292 1.38 -2.72 -9.76
C ARG A 292 -0.11 -3.05 -9.60
N VAL A 293 -0.81 -3.42 -10.68
CA VAL A 293 -2.19 -3.96 -10.58
C VAL A 293 -2.18 -5.24 -9.74
N GLY A 294 -1.26 -6.16 -10.04
CA GLY A 294 -1.11 -7.40 -9.30
C GLY A 294 -0.67 -7.18 -7.85
N ALA A 295 0.28 -6.25 -7.63
CA ALA A 295 0.72 -5.86 -6.30
C ALA A 295 -0.46 -5.32 -5.47
N THR A 296 -1.31 -4.47 -6.05
CA THR A 296 -2.51 -3.93 -5.35
C THR A 296 -3.42 -5.07 -4.84
N MET A 297 -3.63 -6.11 -5.63
CA MET A 297 -4.40 -7.29 -5.20
C MET A 297 -3.69 -8.02 -4.06
N MET A 298 -2.38 -8.22 -4.18
CA MET A 298 -1.54 -8.85 -3.17
C MET A 298 -1.58 -8.07 -1.84
N HIS A 299 -1.25 -6.78 -1.82
CA HIS A 299 -1.26 -5.94 -0.61
C HIS A 299 -2.64 -5.92 0.06
N SER A 300 -3.70 -5.88 -0.74
CA SER A 300 -5.07 -5.97 -0.23
C SER A 300 -5.32 -7.30 0.47
N PHE A 301 -4.92 -8.40 -0.15
CA PHE A 301 -5.12 -9.73 0.40
C PHE A 301 -4.28 -9.96 1.67
N THR A 302 -2.99 -9.61 1.64
CA THR A 302 -2.06 -9.78 2.77
C THR A 302 -2.48 -8.91 3.96
N ALA A 303 -2.84 -7.64 3.73
CA ALA A 303 -3.36 -6.76 4.78
C ALA A 303 -4.69 -7.28 5.38
N GLY A 304 -5.57 -7.84 4.55
CA GLY A 304 -6.80 -8.49 5.01
C GLY A 304 -6.50 -9.72 5.89
N LEU A 305 -5.57 -10.57 5.46
CA LEU A 305 -5.17 -11.76 6.18
C LEU A 305 -4.49 -11.42 7.53
N ALA A 306 -3.53 -10.50 7.54
CA ALA A 306 -2.84 -10.06 8.74
C ALA A 306 -3.82 -9.39 9.74
N SER A 307 -4.73 -8.55 9.25
CA SER A 307 -5.78 -7.92 10.07
C SER A 307 -6.75 -8.94 10.67
N TRP A 308 -7.17 -9.94 9.89
CA TRP A 308 -7.95 -11.06 10.41
C TRP A 308 -7.18 -11.83 11.49
N GLY A 309 -5.90 -12.13 11.25
CA GLY A 309 -5.03 -12.78 12.22
C GLY A 309 -4.97 -12.01 13.54
N LEU A 310 -4.72 -10.70 13.47
CA LEU A 310 -4.63 -9.83 14.65
C LEU A 310 -5.96 -9.80 15.41
N ASN A 311 -7.09 -9.76 14.70
CA ASN A 311 -8.41 -9.88 15.31
C ASN A 311 -8.57 -11.19 16.10
N GLN A 312 -8.13 -12.31 15.54
CA GLN A 312 -8.20 -13.62 16.20
C GLN A 312 -7.31 -13.69 17.44
N ALA A 313 -6.13 -13.07 17.42
CA ALA A 313 -5.27 -12.95 18.60
C ALA A 313 -5.89 -12.09 19.69
N VAL A 314 -6.37 -10.90 19.35
CA VAL A 314 -6.83 -9.92 20.35
C VAL A 314 -8.19 -10.29 20.92
N ILE A 315 -9.14 -10.65 20.07
CA ILE A 315 -10.54 -10.91 20.47
C ILE A 315 -10.72 -12.33 20.98
N LYS A 316 -10.15 -13.33 20.29
CA LYS A 316 -10.34 -14.75 20.60
C LYS A 316 -9.15 -15.38 21.34
N ARG A 317 -8.10 -14.61 21.66
CA ARG A 317 -6.85 -15.09 22.30
C ARG A 317 -6.13 -16.19 21.51
N LYS A 318 -6.39 -16.31 20.19
CA LYS A 318 -5.80 -17.33 19.31
C LYS A 318 -4.54 -16.81 18.63
N TRP A 319 -3.46 -16.61 19.39
CA TRP A 319 -2.18 -16.09 18.88
C TRP A 319 -1.55 -16.96 17.79
N GLY A 320 -1.73 -18.29 17.84
CA GLY A 320 -1.27 -19.17 16.77
C GLY A 320 -1.97 -18.91 15.42
N ALA A 321 -3.22 -18.43 15.44
CA ALA A 321 -3.90 -18.02 14.20
C ALA A 321 -3.32 -16.71 13.65
N PHE A 322 -2.95 -15.76 14.52
CA PHE A 322 -2.24 -14.56 14.10
C PHE A 322 -0.88 -14.89 13.50
N GLY A 323 -0.06 -15.70 14.18
CA GLY A 323 1.27 -16.08 13.68
C GLY A 323 1.21 -16.69 12.29
N ARG A 324 0.28 -17.63 12.05
CA ARG A 324 0.10 -18.23 10.71
C ARG A 324 -0.39 -17.24 9.66
N ALA A 325 -1.36 -16.39 10.01
CA ALA A 325 -1.91 -15.40 9.07
C ALA A 325 -0.87 -14.34 8.69
N TYR A 326 -0.16 -13.82 9.68
CA TYR A 326 0.89 -12.83 9.53
C TYR A 326 2.08 -13.38 8.74
N LEU A 327 2.60 -14.55 9.13
CA LEU A 327 3.72 -15.17 8.40
C LEU A 327 3.30 -15.59 6.98
N GLY A 328 2.05 -16.00 6.77
CA GLY A 328 1.52 -16.25 5.43
C GLY A 328 1.42 -14.98 4.57
N ALA A 329 0.99 -13.87 5.16
CA ALA A 329 0.96 -12.55 4.52
C ALA A 329 2.39 -12.08 4.15
N VAL A 330 3.32 -12.15 5.11
CA VAL A 330 4.74 -11.82 4.92
C VAL A 330 5.36 -12.70 3.85
N PHE A 331 5.14 -14.01 3.87
CA PHE A 331 5.69 -14.92 2.87
C PHE A 331 5.19 -14.58 1.45
N MET A 332 3.89 -14.33 1.30
CA MET A 332 3.34 -13.97 0.00
C MET A 332 3.91 -12.64 -0.53
N HIS A 333 4.04 -11.64 0.36
CA HIS A 333 4.60 -10.34 0.01
C HIS A 333 6.11 -10.43 -0.26
N ALA A 334 6.88 -11.13 0.57
CA ALA A 334 8.29 -11.44 0.37
C ALA A 334 8.54 -12.14 -0.97
N PHE A 335 7.70 -13.10 -1.32
CA PHE A 335 7.81 -13.84 -2.56
C PHE A 335 7.47 -12.96 -3.77
N TRP A 336 6.47 -12.07 -3.65
CA TRP A 336 6.19 -11.04 -4.65
C TRP A 336 7.40 -10.14 -4.90
N ASN A 337 7.98 -9.59 -3.83
CA ASN A 337 9.15 -8.71 -3.92
C ASN A 337 10.37 -9.43 -4.48
N GLY A 338 10.60 -10.69 -4.06
CA GLY A 338 11.68 -11.50 -4.59
C GLY A 338 11.58 -11.71 -6.10
N VAL A 339 10.38 -12.07 -6.59
CA VAL A 339 10.17 -12.25 -8.03
C VAL A 339 10.35 -10.92 -8.79
N ALA A 340 9.77 -9.82 -8.29
CA ALA A 340 9.91 -8.50 -8.92
C ALA A 340 11.38 -8.03 -8.95
N LEU A 341 12.13 -8.31 -7.89
CA LEU A 341 13.54 -7.96 -7.77
C LEU A 341 14.41 -8.82 -8.70
N VAL A 342 14.14 -10.13 -8.82
CA VAL A 342 14.87 -11.00 -9.75
C VAL A 342 14.67 -10.56 -11.20
N ILE A 343 13.44 -10.20 -11.59
CA ILE A 343 13.17 -9.64 -12.94
C ILE A 343 13.98 -8.36 -13.15
N SER A 344 13.91 -7.42 -12.20
CA SER A 344 14.57 -6.11 -12.32
C SER A 344 16.11 -6.21 -12.28
N PHE A 345 16.65 -7.03 -11.38
CA PHE A 345 18.08 -7.21 -11.19
C PHE A 345 18.71 -8.07 -12.27
N GLY A 346 17.96 -9.02 -12.86
CA GLY A 346 18.45 -9.88 -13.94
C GLY A 346 18.95 -9.07 -15.14
N ALA A 347 18.22 -8.01 -15.51
CA ALA A 347 18.63 -7.09 -16.57
C ALA A 347 19.93 -6.35 -16.23
N ILE A 348 20.00 -5.76 -15.03
CA ILE A 348 21.17 -5.00 -14.56
C ILE A 348 22.40 -5.90 -14.45
N ALA A 349 22.24 -7.11 -13.91
CA ALA A 349 23.33 -8.05 -13.70
C ALA A 349 23.94 -8.56 -15.01
N SER A 350 23.10 -8.78 -16.03
CA SER A 350 23.57 -9.19 -17.36
C SER A 350 24.38 -8.08 -18.04
N GLU A 351 23.97 -6.81 -17.90
CA GLU A 351 24.59 -5.68 -18.58
C GLU A 351 25.84 -5.16 -17.84
N ASN A 352 25.79 -5.10 -16.50
CA ASN A 352 26.76 -4.34 -15.70
C ASN A 352 27.63 -5.20 -14.77
N LEU A 353 27.23 -6.44 -14.46
CA LEU A 353 27.93 -7.29 -13.49
C LEU A 353 28.63 -8.49 -14.15
N SER A 354 28.72 -8.52 -15.48
CA SER A 354 29.38 -9.60 -16.25
C SER A 354 28.88 -11.01 -15.89
N VAL A 355 27.62 -11.11 -15.43
CA VAL A 355 26.98 -12.41 -15.20
C VAL A 355 26.65 -12.99 -16.57
N ASN A 356 27.20 -14.17 -16.87
CA ASN A 356 26.99 -14.88 -18.15
C ASN A 356 25.55 -15.45 -18.26
N LEU A 357 24.56 -14.57 -18.38
CA LEU A 357 23.19 -14.92 -18.74
C LEU A 357 23.06 -14.86 -20.26
N THR A 358 22.71 -16.00 -20.87
CA THR A 358 22.32 -15.99 -22.29
C THR A 358 21.01 -15.22 -22.47
N PRO A 359 20.74 -14.62 -23.65
CA PRO A 359 19.45 -13.98 -23.91
C PRO A 359 18.25 -14.90 -23.59
N SER A 360 18.34 -16.19 -23.94
CA SER A 360 17.33 -17.19 -23.62
C SER A 360 17.11 -17.41 -22.12
N MET A 361 18.16 -17.30 -21.30
CA MET A 361 18.03 -17.40 -19.84
C MET A 361 17.31 -16.18 -19.27
N LEU A 362 17.63 -14.97 -19.78
CA LEU A 362 16.96 -13.74 -19.36
C LEU A 362 15.48 -13.76 -19.74
N ASP A 363 15.14 -14.20 -20.95
CA ASP A 363 13.76 -14.38 -21.39
C ASP A 363 13.01 -15.38 -20.51
N MET A 364 13.65 -16.50 -20.14
CA MET A 364 13.07 -17.49 -19.24
C MET A 364 12.84 -16.92 -17.83
N ILE A 365 13.78 -16.15 -17.28
CA ILE A 365 13.63 -15.47 -15.99
C ILE A 365 12.46 -14.49 -16.02
N ASN A 366 12.38 -13.65 -17.05
CA ASN A 366 11.31 -12.68 -17.21
C ASN A 366 9.95 -13.37 -17.36
N PHE A 367 9.85 -14.37 -18.23
CA PHE A 367 8.61 -15.12 -18.46
C PHE A 367 8.15 -15.85 -17.20
N SER A 368 9.05 -16.60 -16.55
CA SER A 368 8.72 -17.31 -15.30
C SER A 368 8.33 -16.35 -14.19
N GLY A 369 9.00 -15.21 -14.08
CA GLY A 369 8.64 -14.16 -13.14
C GLY A 369 7.24 -13.61 -13.37
N VAL A 370 6.89 -13.26 -14.61
CA VAL A 370 5.54 -12.79 -14.97
C VAL A 370 4.48 -13.84 -14.67
N VAL A 371 4.74 -15.12 -14.98
CA VAL A 371 3.83 -16.23 -14.66
C VAL A 371 3.63 -16.34 -13.14
N LEU A 372 4.69 -16.28 -12.34
CA LEU A 372 4.62 -16.33 -10.88
C LEU A 372 3.83 -15.15 -10.30
N LEU A 373 4.10 -13.92 -10.74
CA LEU A 373 3.35 -12.73 -10.31
C LEU A 373 1.86 -12.83 -10.69
N THR A 374 1.56 -13.39 -11.86
CA THR A 374 0.18 -13.63 -12.31
C THR A 374 -0.53 -14.65 -11.41
N ILE A 375 0.15 -15.76 -11.06
CA ILE A 375 -0.38 -16.77 -10.13
C ILE A 375 -0.63 -16.16 -8.75
N LEU A 376 0.31 -15.40 -8.20
CA LEU A 376 0.16 -14.73 -6.91
C LEU A 376 -1.01 -13.74 -6.91
N SER A 377 -1.14 -12.96 -7.99
CA SER A 377 -2.28 -12.06 -8.19
C SER A 377 -3.60 -12.83 -8.22
N GLY A 378 -3.64 -13.97 -8.91
CA GLY A 378 -4.81 -14.85 -8.96
C GLY A 378 -5.19 -15.42 -7.59
N ILE A 379 -4.20 -15.85 -6.81
CA ILE A 379 -4.40 -16.32 -5.42
C ILE A 379 -4.96 -15.20 -4.54
N ALA A 380 -4.38 -14.00 -4.62
CA ALA A 380 -4.83 -12.83 -3.87
C ALA A 380 -6.29 -12.48 -4.20
N LEU A 381 -6.63 -12.38 -5.50
CA LEU A 381 -7.97 -12.10 -5.97
C LEU A 381 -8.97 -13.18 -5.52
N ALA A 382 -8.61 -14.45 -5.67
CA ALA A 382 -9.39 -15.57 -5.18
C ALA A 382 -9.67 -15.47 -3.67
N GLY A 383 -8.66 -15.09 -2.88
CA GLY A 383 -8.77 -14.89 -1.44
C GLY A 383 -9.68 -13.72 -1.07
N LEU A 384 -9.54 -12.59 -1.76
CA LEU A 384 -10.39 -11.40 -1.58
C LEU A 384 -11.87 -11.67 -1.88
N VAL A 385 -12.18 -12.64 -2.75
CA VAL A 385 -13.55 -13.08 -3.01
C VAL A 385 -14.01 -14.13 -2.00
N ARG A 386 -13.21 -15.17 -1.74
CA ARG A 386 -13.64 -16.36 -0.98
C ARG A 386 -13.66 -16.13 0.53
N ILE A 387 -12.68 -15.43 1.09
CA ILE A 387 -12.55 -15.26 2.55
C ILE A 387 -13.68 -14.42 3.14
N PRO A 388 -14.04 -13.24 2.58
CA PRO A 388 -15.19 -12.47 3.10
C PRO A 388 -16.49 -13.28 3.09
N ARG A 389 -16.77 -14.02 2.01
CA ARG A 389 -17.96 -14.88 1.91
C ARG A 389 -17.99 -15.93 3.00
N LYS A 390 -16.87 -16.63 3.22
CA LYS A 390 -16.76 -17.66 4.24
C LYS A 390 -16.97 -17.07 5.63
N LEU A 391 -16.25 -15.99 5.96
CA LEU A 391 -16.33 -15.36 7.28
C LEU A 391 -17.68 -14.69 7.55
N ALA A 392 -18.40 -14.25 6.53
CA ALA A 392 -19.76 -13.71 6.66
C ALA A 392 -20.77 -14.82 7.00
N ARG A 393 -20.71 -15.96 6.30
CA ARG A 393 -21.55 -17.14 6.58
C ARG A 393 -21.31 -17.70 7.98
N ASP A 394 -20.05 -17.80 8.39
CA ASP A 394 -19.69 -18.31 9.72
C ASP A 394 -20.25 -17.43 10.85
N HIS A 395 -20.51 -16.13 10.61
CA HIS A 395 -21.17 -15.25 11.58
C HIS A 395 -22.68 -15.43 11.62
N GLU A 396 -23.34 -15.54 10.46
CA GLU A 396 -24.79 -15.77 10.41
C GLU A 396 -25.18 -17.10 11.09
N HIS A 397 -24.38 -18.16 10.92
CA HIS A 397 -24.63 -19.43 11.60
C HIS A 397 -24.51 -19.34 13.13
N ILE A 398 -23.59 -18.53 13.66
CA ILE A 398 -23.42 -18.34 15.11
C ILE A 398 -24.60 -17.56 15.72
N GLU A 399 -25.23 -16.65 14.97
CA GLU A 399 -26.42 -15.93 15.45
C GLU A 399 -27.69 -16.79 15.42
N LEU A 400 -27.81 -17.71 14.46
CA LEU A 400 -28.95 -18.63 14.34
C LEU A 400 -28.93 -19.78 15.37
N ASP A 401 -27.75 -20.20 15.84
CA ASP A 401 -27.59 -21.26 16.85
C ASP A 401 -27.74 -20.77 18.31
N LYS A 402 -28.05 -19.48 18.53
CA LYS A 402 -28.40 -19.00 19.88
C LYS A 402 -29.85 -19.39 20.21
N PRO A 403 -30.12 -20.03 21.36
CA PRO A 403 -31.48 -20.32 21.77
C PRO A 403 -32.33 -19.03 21.82
N LEU A 404 -33.56 -19.12 21.30
CA LEU A 404 -34.54 -18.02 21.22
C LEU A 404 -34.86 -17.37 22.59
N GLU A 405 -34.44 -17.96 23.70
CA GLU A 405 -34.70 -17.49 25.07
C GLU A 405 -33.99 -16.17 25.44
N THR A 406 -33.03 -15.68 24.65
CA THR A 406 -32.31 -14.42 24.97
C THR A 406 -32.86 -13.17 24.27
N LEU A 407 -33.96 -13.26 23.54
CA LEU A 407 -34.62 -12.13 22.85
C LEU A 407 -35.94 -11.68 23.50
N GLY A 408 -36.27 -12.17 24.70
CA GLY A 408 -37.57 -11.98 25.33
C GLY A 408 -37.56 -11.67 26.82
N GLU A 409 -36.68 -10.79 27.32
CA GLU A 409 -36.84 -10.18 28.66
C GLU A 409 -36.45 -8.69 28.64
N HIS A 410 -37.24 -7.89 27.95
CA HIS A 410 -37.41 -6.46 28.27
C HIS A 410 -38.91 -6.13 28.25
N THR A 411 -39.65 -6.77 29.16
CA THR A 411 -40.97 -6.30 29.57
C THR A 411 -40.86 -5.75 30.97
N ASP A 412 -40.99 -4.42 31.05
CA ASP A 412 -41.71 -3.68 32.07
C ASP A 412 -41.61 -4.16 33.53
N ARG A 413 -40.77 -3.46 34.30
CA ARG A 413 -41.09 -3.17 35.71
C ARG A 413 -40.70 -1.75 36.03
N GLY A 414 -41.61 -0.83 35.72
CA GLY A 414 -41.82 0.32 36.58
C GLY A 414 -42.45 -0.17 37.87
N GLU A 415 -41.70 -0.10 38.97
CA GLU A 415 -42.26 -0.12 40.31
C GLU A 415 -42.00 1.25 40.94
N VAL A 416 -43.04 2.08 40.87
CA VAL A 416 -43.35 3.10 41.87
C VAL A 416 -44.11 2.37 42.97
N VAL A 417 -43.57 2.24 44.19
CA VAL A 417 -44.32 2.29 45.47
C VAL A 417 -43.37 2.68 46.62
N ASN A 418 -43.75 3.80 47.25
CA ASN A 418 -43.37 4.39 48.55
C ASN A 418 -41.96 4.92 48.78
#